data_AF-A0A8B6DHC7-F1
#
_entry.id   AF-A0A8B6DHC7-F1
#
_cell.length_a   1.000
_cell.length_b   1.000
_cell.length_c   1.000
_cell.angle_alpha   90.00
_cell.angle_beta   90.00
_cell.angle_gamma   90.00
#
_symmetry.space_group_name_H-M   'P 1'
#
loop_
_entity.id
_entity.type
_entity.pdbx_description
1 polymer ?
#
loop_
_entity_poly.entity_id
_entity_poly.type
_entity_poly.pdbx_seq_one_letter_code
_entity_poly.pdbx_strand_id
1 'polypeptide(L)'
;MTICAICLEHLEQPVCCIPCGHLYCNQCISDWRNGHNSRCPECREPFTTVQSIYLDTESIRGLIVERIRLNDSVNELTATIENLRQNPSNEGNHHLHSEVEEVQTLNAVLLSDI
;
A
#
# COMPACT_ATOMS: atom_id res chain seq x y z
N MET A 1 -0.41 4.50 5.36
CA MET A 1 -0.59 5.71 6.19
C MET A 1 -0.40 5.32 7.68
N THR A 2 0.84 5.20 8.14
CA THR A 2 1.21 4.82 9.53
C THR A 2 1.61 6.02 10.38
N ILE A 3 1.43 7.23 9.84
CA ILE A 3 1.75 8.50 10.47
C ILE A 3 0.45 9.17 10.89
N CYS A 4 0.39 9.64 12.12
CA CYS A 4 -0.73 10.39 12.67
C CYS A 4 -0.74 11.80 12.09
N ALA A 5 -1.83 12.22 11.44
CA ALA A 5 -1.93 13.56 10.86
C ALA A 5 -2.05 14.70 11.91
N ILE A 6 -2.19 14.37 13.20
CA ILE A 6 -2.24 15.36 14.30
C ILE A 6 -0.83 15.66 14.84
N CYS A 7 -0.08 14.63 15.27
CA CYS A 7 1.26 14.82 15.83
C CYS A 7 2.39 14.69 14.80
N LEU A 8 2.09 14.21 13.59
CA LEU A 8 3.05 13.96 12.50
C LEU A 8 4.11 12.89 12.85
N GLU A 9 3.83 12.05 13.84
CA GLU A 9 4.66 10.92 14.25
C GLU A 9 3.99 9.57 13.92
N HIS A 10 4.69 8.46 14.17
CA HIS A 10 4.12 7.13 14.00
C HIS A 10 2.92 6.91 14.91
N LEU A 11 1.92 6.19 14.41
CA LEU A 11 0.72 5.86 15.17
C LEU A 11 1.06 5.02 16.40
N GLU A 12 0.83 5.58 17.58
CA GLU A 12 0.85 4.86 18.85
C GLU A 12 -0.58 4.53 19.28
N GLN A 13 -0.87 3.25 19.49
CA GLN A 13 -2.23 2.74 19.77
C GLN A 13 -3.25 3.29 18.76
N PRO A 14 -3.14 2.92 17.48
CA PRO A 14 -3.94 3.49 16.42
C PRO A 14 -5.44 3.31 16.69
N VAL A 15 -6.19 4.39 16.49
CA VAL A 15 -7.64 4.39 16.52
C VAL A 15 -8.20 4.98 15.24
N CYS A 16 -9.30 4.41 14.77
CA CYS A 16 -10.01 4.79 13.57
C CYS A 16 -11.24 5.63 13.91
N CYS A 17 -11.46 6.74 13.19
CA CYS A 17 -12.68 7.54 13.27
C CYS A 17 -13.78 6.95 12.36
N ILE A 18 -14.94 6.60 12.93
CA ILE A 18 -16.08 6.04 12.17
C ILE A 18 -17.09 7.16 11.88
N PRO A 19 -17.55 7.34 10.62
CA PRO A 19 -17.44 6.39 9.50
C PRO A 19 -16.25 6.58 8.53
N CYS A 20 -15.51 7.69 8.63
CA CYS A 20 -14.59 8.08 7.56
C CYS A 20 -13.31 7.23 7.44
N GLY A 21 -12.97 6.43 8.46
CA GLY A 21 -11.87 5.49 8.38
C GLY A 21 -10.49 6.05 8.73
N HIS A 22 -10.34 7.36 8.95
CA HIS A 22 -9.02 7.98 9.20
C HIS A 22 -8.44 7.58 10.57
N LEU A 23 -7.11 7.46 10.62
CA LEU A 23 -6.37 6.91 11.76
C LEU A 23 -5.57 7.98 12.51
N TYR A 24 -5.57 7.89 13.83
CA TYR A 24 -4.80 8.76 14.71
C TYR A 24 -4.23 7.97 15.90
N CYS A 25 -3.24 8.54 16.59
CA CYS A 25 -2.89 8.04 17.92
C CYS A 25 -4.10 8.21 18.85
N ASN A 26 -4.34 7.24 19.73
CA ASN A 26 -5.46 7.31 20.70
C ASN A 26 -5.46 8.63 21.47
N GLN A 27 -4.29 9.03 21.98
CA GLN A 27 -4.16 10.27 22.74
C GLN A 27 -4.51 11.51 21.89
N CYS A 28 -3.98 11.59 20.67
CA CYS A 28 -4.19 12.74 19.79
C CYS A 28 -5.66 12.98 19.45
N ILE A 29 -6.41 11.93 19.07
CA ILE A 29 -7.83 12.11 18.74
C ILE A 29 -8.69 12.32 19.99
N SER A 30 -8.28 11.77 21.13
CA SER A 30 -8.96 11.99 22.40
C SER A 30 -8.85 13.45 22.84
N ASP A 31 -7.66 14.05 22.73
CA ASP A 31 -7.43 15.47 23.03
C ASP A 31 -8.19 16.38 22.05
N TRP A 32 -8.21 16.03 20.77
CA TRP A 32 -9.01 16.72 19.76
C TRP A 32 -10.50 16.76 20.12
N ARG A 33 -11.06 15.62 20.54
CA ARG A 33 -12.46 15.50 20.96
C ARG A 33 -12.76 16.28 22.24
N ASN A 34 -11.84 16.27 23.20
CA ASN A 34 -11.97 17.03 24.45
C ASN A 34 -12.03 18.55 24.20
N GLY A 35 -11.46 19.02 23.09
CA GLY A 35 -11.64 20.39 22.59
C GLY A 35 -13.02 20.70 22.01
N HIS A 36 -14.03 19.85 22.23
CA HIS A 36 -15.39 19.93 21.66
C HIS A 36 -15.45 19.77 20.12
N ASN A 37 -14.47 19.09 19.52
CA ASN A 37 -14.48 18.79 18.08
C ASN A 37 -14.97 17.36 17.83
N SER A 38 -16.13 17.22 17.18
CA SER A 38 -16.69 15.92 16.75
C SER A 38 -16.50 15.63 15.27
N ARG A 39 -15.52 16.29 14.63
CA ARG A 39 -15.24 16.19 13.19
C ARG A 39 -13.82 15.72 12.95
N CYS A 40 -13.64 14.82 12.00
CA CYS A 40 -12.34 14.25 11.64
C CYS A 40 -11.35 15.38 11.26
N PRO A 41 -10.12 15.40 11.80
CA PRO A 41 -9.11 16.40 11.45
C PRO A 41 -8.81 16.52 9.95
N GLU A 42 -8.85 15.40 9.22
CA GLU A 42 -8.49 15.36 7.79
C GLU A 42 -9.68 15.70 6.89
N CYS A 43 -10.76 14.91 6.95
CA CYS A 43 -11.89 15.06 6.03
C CYS A 43 -13.04 15.90 6.58
N ARG A 44 -12.98 16.30 7.86
CA ARG A 44 -14.04 17.04 8.58
C ARG A 44 -15.39 16.32 8.62
N GLU A 45 -15.43 15.03 8.33
CA GLU A 45 -16.64 14.23 8.50
C GLU A 45 -16.96 14.10 9.98
N PRO A 46 -18.23 14.26 10.41
CA PRO A 46 -18.61 14.00 11.78
C PRO A 46 -18.33 12.55 12.13
N PHE A 47 -17.67 12.31 13.27
CA PHE A 47 -17.48 10.97 13.80
C PHE A 47 -18.10 10.86 15.18
N THR A 48 -18.76 9.74 15.44
CA THR A 48 -19.42 9.49 16.75
C THR A 48 -18.64 8.49 17.58
N THR A 49 -17.80 7.68 16.93
CA THR A 49 -17.06 6.59 17.55
C THR A 49 -15.61 6.61 17.09
N VAL A 50 -14.71 6.35 18.02
CA VAL A 50 -13.32 5.99 17.74
C VAL A 50 -13.12 4.53 18.16
N GLN A 51 -12.52 3.72 17.29
CA GLN A 51 -12.27 2.30 17.55
C GLN A 51 -10.78 2.00 17.52
N SER A 52 -10.29 1.29 18.54
CA SER A 52 -8.94 0.74 18.51
C SER A 52 -8.84 -0.31 17.40
N ILE A 53 -7.76 -0.25 16.64
CA ILE A 53 -7.47 -1.24 15.61
C ILE A 53 -6.14 -1.92 15.91
N TYR A 54 -6.07 -3.21 15.63
CA TYR A 54 -4.81 -3.94 15.65
C TYR A 54 -4.27 -4.02 14.22
N LEU A 55 -3.17 -3.31 13.98
CA LEU A 55 -2.42 -3.40 12.73
C LEU A 55 -1.24 -4.35 12.96
N ASP A 56 -1.32 -5.56 12.44
CA ASP A 56 -0.18 -6.49 12.46
C ASP A 56 0.85 -6.09 11.40
N THR A 57 1.64 -5.07 11.74
CA THR A 57 2.65 -4.51 10.83
C THR A 57 3.76 -5.52 10.53
N GLU A 58 4.05 -6.46 11.42
CA GLU A 58 5.10 -7.46 11.22
C GLU A 58 4.69 -8.51 10.19
N SER A 59 3.47 -9.04 10.29
CA SER A 59 2.94 -9.95 9.28
C SER A 59 2.84 -9.26 7.91
N ILE A 60 2.36 -8.02 7.87
CA ILE A 60 2.29 -7.24 6.62
C ILE A 60 3.70 -7.02 6.05
N ARG A 61 4.69 -6.69 6.88
CA ARG A 61 6.08 -6.50 6.44
C ARG A 61 6.65 -7.74 5.78
N GLY A 62 6.40 -8.93 6.36
CA GLY A 62 6.83 -10.20 5.76
C GLY A 62 6.27 -10.40 4.36
N LEU A 63 4.97 -10.13 4.18
CA LEU A 63 4.31 -10.20 2.86
C LEU A 63 4.90 -9.21 1.85
N ILE A 64 5.19 -7.97 2.28
CA ILE A 64 5.80 -6.95 1.41
C ILE A 64 7.21 -7.37 0.98
N VAL A 65 8.04 -7.88 1.90
CA VAL A 65 9.40 -8.34 1.59
C VAL A 65 9.37 -9.49 0.58
N GLU A 66 8.48 -10.46 0.78
CA GLU A 66 8.35 -11.59 -0.15
C GLU A 66 7.85 -11.14 -1.53
N ARG A 67 6.91 -10.19 -1.56
CA ARG A 67 6.44 -9.56 -2.80
C ARG A 67 7.58 -8.89 -3.56
N ILE A 68 8.44 -8.14 -2.89
CA ILE A 68 9.60 -7.46 -3.51
C ILE A 68 10.54 -8.49 -4.13
N ARG A 69 10.86 -9.58 -3.41
CA ARG A 69 11.72 -10.66 -3.94
C ARG A 69 11.13 -11.33 -5.18
N LEU A 70 9.83 -11.60 -5.17
CA LEU A 70 9.13 -12.16 -6.32
C LEU A 70 9.14 -11.18 -7.51
N ASN A 71 8.95 -9.89 -7.25
CA ASN A 71 9.05 -8.85 -8.25
C ASN A 71 10.45 -8.80 -8.89
N ASP A 72 11.51 -8.88 -8.10
CA ASP A 72 12.88 -8.91 -8.60
C ASP A 72 13.10 -10.13 -9.52
N SER A 73 12.59 -11.29 -9.10
CA SER A 73 12.63 -12.53 -9.91
C SER A 73 11.87 -12.39 -11.23
N VAL A 74 10.69 -11.74 -11.21
CA VAL A 74 9.90 -11.46 -12.43
C VAL A 74 10.67 -10.54 -13.37
N ASN A 75 11.34 -9.52 -12.84
CA ASN A 75 12.12 -8.58 -13.65
C ASN A 75 13.31 -9.27 -14.33
N GLU A 76 14.04 -10.13 -13.61
CA GLU A 76 15.14 -10.93 -14.17
C GLU A 76 14.67 -11.90 -15.27
N LEU A 77 13.56 -12.59 -15.04
CA LEU A 77 12.96 -13.48 -16.04
C LEU A 77 12.51 -12.70 -17.27
N THR A 78 11.93 -11.52 -17.07
CA THR A 78 11.46 -10.70 -18.19
C THR A 78 12.61 -10.19 -19.05
N ALA A 79 13.69 -9.72 -18.42
CA ALA A 79 14.91 -9.35 -19.15
C ALA A 79 15.48 -10.55 -19.93
N THR A 80 15.42 -11.75 -19.38
CA THR A 80 15.85 -12.97 -20.07
C THR A 80 14.96 -13.27 -21.29
N ILE A 81 13.63 -13.13 -21.16
CA ILE A 81 12.69 -13.31 -22.27
C ILE A 81 12.95 -12.29 -23.39
N GLU A 82 13.15 -11.02 -23.06
CA GLU A 82 13.46 -9.97 -24.03
C GLU A 82 14.76 -10.28 -24.80
N ASN A 83 15.81 -10.74 -24.12
CA ASN A 83 17.04 -11.18 -24.77
C ASN A 83 16.80 -12.38 -25.72
N LEU A 84 15.95 -13.32 -25.33
CA LEU A 84 15.58 -14.46 -26.18
C LEU A 84 14.73 -14.06 -27.39
N ARG A 85 13.95 -12.98 -27.31
CA ARG A 85 13.18 -12.42 -28.44
C ARG A 85 14.08 -11.79 -29.49
N GLN A 86 15.19 -11.18 -29.08
CA GLN A 86 16.19 -10.62 -30.01
C GLN A 86 16.96 -11.70 -30.78
N ASN A 87 16.77 -12.98 -30.44
CA ASN A 87 17.37 -14.09 -31.15
C ASN A 87 16.59 -14.38 -32.46
N PRO A 88 17.21 -14.26 -33.65
CA PRO A 88 16.53 -14.36 -34.96
C PRO A 88 15.76 -15.67 -35.19
N SER A 89 16.05 -16.71 -34.41
CA SER A 89 15.37 -18.01 -34.45
C SER A 89 13.97 -18.02 -33.82
N ASN A 90 13.55 -16.93 -33.14
CA ASN A 90 12.40 -16.92 -32.22
C ASN A 90 11.27 -15.92 -32.61
N GLU A 91 11.33 -15.31 -33.79
CA GLU A 91 10.42 -14.23 -34.24
C GLU A 91 8.92 -14.61 -34.31
N GLY A 92 8.56 -15.89 -34.20
CA GLY A 92 7.16 -16.37 -34.27
C GLY A 92 6.33 -16.20 -32.98
N ASN A 93 6.91 -15.79 -31.86
CA ASN A 93 6.26 -15.82 -30.53
C ASN A 93 5.51 -14.52 -30.15
N HIS A 94 4.85 -13.88 -31.12
CA HIS A 94 4.20 -12.56 -30.95
C HIS A 94 3.07 -12.54 -29.89
N HIS A 95 2.39 -13.66 -29.63
CA HIS A 95 1.33 -13.74 -28.61
C HIS A 95 1.88 -13.62 -27.17
N LEU A 96 3.03 -14.26 -26.90
CA LEU A 96 3.72 -14.20 -25.61
C LEU A 96 4.32 -12.80 -25.36
N HIS A 97 4.43 -11.94 -26.38
CA HIS A 97 4.86 -10.55 -26.23
C HIS A 97 3.86 -9.72 -25.44
N SER A 98 2.59 -9.82 -25.84
CA SER A 98 1.48 -9.09 -25.25
C SER A 98 1.25 -9.47 -23.79
N GLU A 99 1.34 -10.76 -23.45
CA GLU A 99 1.10 -11.23 -22.08
C GLU A 99 2.19 -10.75 -21.10
N VAL A 100 3.44 -10.67 -21.55
CA VAL A 100 4.55 -10.18 -20.71
C VAL A 100 4.45 -8.68 -20.45
N GLU A 101 4.08 -7.87 -21.45
CA GLU A 101 3.86 -6.43 -21.25
C GLU A 101 2.70 -6.16 -20.30
N GLU A 102 1.63 -6.97 -20.37
CA GLU A 102 0.49 -6.87 -19.46
C GLU A 102 0.89 -7.18 -18.01
N VAL A 103 1.68 -8.24 -17.79
CA VAL A 103 2.22 -8.59 -16.47
C VAL A 103 3.15 -7.50 -15.94
N GLN A 104 4.03 -6.93 -16.77
CA GLN A 104 4.90 -5.81 -16.38
C GLN A 104 4.09 -4.58 -15.96
N THR A 105 3.05 -4.25 -16.71
CA THR A 105 2.17 -3.09 -16.44
C THR A 105 1.43 -3.27 -15.11
N LEU A 106 0.85 -4.46 -14.89
CA LEU A 106 0.18 -4.80 -13.63
C LEU A 106 1.15 -4.69 -12.44
N ASN A 107 2.37 -5.17 -12.61
CA ASN A 107 3.40 -5.12 -11.58
C ASN A 107 3.81 -3.67 -11.23
N ALA A 108 3.97 -2.80 -12.24
CA ALA A 108 4.31 -1.40 -12.05
C ALA A 108 3.22 -0.63 -11.27
N VAL A 109 1.94 -0.84 -11.60
CA VAL A 109 0.80 -0.23 -10.89
C VAL A 109 0.76 -0.70 -9.43
N LEU A 110 1.00 -2.01 -9.21
CA LEU A 110 0.98 -2.61 -7.89
C LEU A 110 2.11 -2.15 -6.96
N LEU A 111 3.21 -1.64 -7.51
CA LEU A 111 4.34 -1.07 -6.76
C LEU A 111 4.19 0.43 -6.50
N SER A 112 3.47 1.19 -7.35
CA SER A 112 3.23 2.62 -7.12
C SER A 112 2.26 2.91 -5.98
N ASP A 113 1.47 1.90 -5.59
CA ASP A 113 0.46 2.00 -4.51
C ASP A 113 1.01 1.58 -3.12
N ILE A 114 2.30 1.23 -3.02
CA ILE A 114 3.03 0.99 -1.75
C ILE A 114 3.76 2.27 -1.33
#